data_AF-A0A7S8EBB2-F1
#
_entry.id   AF-A0A7S8EBB2-F1
#
_cell.length_a   1.000
_cell.length_b   1.000
_cell.length_c   1.000
_cell.angle_alpha   90.00
_cell.angle_beta   90.00
_cell.angle_gamma   90.00
#
_symmetry.space_group_name_H-M   'P 1'
#
loop_
_entity.id
_entity.type
_entity.pdbx_description
1 polymer ?
#
loop_
_entity_poly.entity_id
_entity_poly.type
_entity_poly.pdbx_seq_one_letter_code
_entity_poly.pdbx_strand_id
1 'polypeptide(L)'
;MAKKRTTHQREADLALINRWYIAGWTQQQIADELDGMRPYNVSQKTISNDLQALQTRWQEQTARELGEAKAEELARIDQLEREYWTQYELSKQDQETVTKKARDTGGKGKGYEVITRTETRTGNPAYLQGIERCIKLRMDLLGLGDEKADDRGSIQVIFQTGMNMDDL
;
A
#
# COMPACT_ATOMS: atom_id res chain seq x y z
N MET A 1 -26.17 -43.25 6.76
CA MET A 1 -25.02 -42.38 6.45
C MET A 1 -25.35 -40.98 6.93
N ALA A 2 -24.47 -40.32 7.69
CA ALA A 2 -24.72 -38.95 8.13
C ALA A 2 -24.90 -38.00 6.92
N LYS A 3 -25.89 -37.11 6.98
CA LYS A 3 -26.20 -36.21 5.87
C LYS A 3 -25.07 -35.19 5.73
N LYS A 4 -24.45 -35.12 4.54
CA LYS A 4 -23.39 -34.14 4.25
C LYS A 4 -23.98 -32.73 4.18
N ARG A 5 -23.34 -31.76 4.84
CA ARG A 5 -23.73 -30.35 4.78
C ARG A 5 -23.65 -29.80 3.35
N THR A 6 -24.59 -28.93 2.99
CA THR A 6 -24.57 -28.20 1.71
C THR A 6 -23.64 -26.98 1.78
N THR A 7 -23.36 -26.37 0.63
CA THR A 7 -22.55 -25.14 0.54
C THR A 7 -23.15 -24.00 1.36
N HIS A 8 -24.45 -23.76 1.25
CA HIS A 8 -25.14 -22.72 2.03
C HIS A 8 -25.10 -22.97 3.53
N GLN A 9 -25.25 -24.22 3.95
CA GLN A 9 -25.13 -24.61 5.36
C GLN A 9 -23.72 -24.36 5.87
N ARG A 10 -22.70 -24.71 5.08
CA ARG A 10 -21.30 -24.42 5.40
C ARG A 10 -21.08 -22.92 5.58
N GLU A 11 -21.54 -22.08 4.66
CA GLU A 11 -21.38 -20.62 4.76
C GLU A 11 -22.04 -20.03 6.02
N ALA A 12 -23.24 -20.49 6.36
CA ALA A 12 -23.91 -20.08 7.60
C ALA A 12 -23.12 -20.50 8.85
N ASP A 13 -22.58 -21.71 8.85
CA ASP A 13 -21.77 -22.22 9.97
C ASP A 13 -20.43 -21.49 10.09
N LEU A 14 -19.77 -21.12 8.99
CA LEU A 14 -18.50 -20.39 9.01
C LEU A 14 -18.59 -19.09 9.82
N ALA A 15 -19.71 -18.37 9.73
CA ALA A 15 -19.93 -17.14 10.50
C ALA A 15 -19.98 -17.40 12.02
N LEU A 16 -20.60 -18.50 12.43
CA LEU A 16 -20.69 -18.91 13.83
C LEU A 16 -19.36 -19.46 14.35
N ILE A 17 -18.72 -20.33 13.56
CA ILE A 17 -17.38 -20.88 13.84
C ILE A 17 -16.40 -19.74 14.09
N ASN A 18 -16.36 -18.76 13.19
CA ASN A 18 -15.46 -17.62 13.33
C ASN A 18 -15.76 -16.80 14.60
N ARG A 19 -17.03 -16.49 14.87
CA ARG A 19 -17.44 -15.74 16.06
C ARG A 19 -17.00 -16.45 17.34
N TRP A 20 -17.28 -17.74 17.47
CA TRP A 20 -16.95 -18.50 18.68
C TRP A 20 -15.45 -18.73 18.84
N TYR A 21 -14.74 -18.96 17.73
CA TYR A 21 -13.29 -19.07 17.74
C TYR A 21 -12.62 -17.78 18.24
N ILE A 22 -13.06 -16.61 17.77
CA ILE A 22 -12.58 -15.31 18.28
C ILE A 22 -12.95 -15.10 19.76
N ALA A 23 -14.09 -15.64 20.20
CA ALA A 23 -14.50 -15.61 21.59
C ALA A 23 -13.72 -16.59 22.49
N GLY A 24 -12.73 -17.32 21.95
CA GLY A 24 -11.84 -18.22 22.70
C GLY A 24 -12.37 -19.65 22.88
N TRP A 25 -13.42 -20.04 22.14
CA TRP A 25 -13.93 -21.41 22.20
C TRP A 25 -12.96 -22.39 21.53
N THR A 26 -12.85 -23.60 22.08
CA THR A 26 -12.05 -24.65 21.45
C THR A 26 -12.77 -25.20 20.22
N GLN A 27 -12.00 -25.75 19.27
CA GLN A 27 -12.58 -26.34 18.06
C GLN A 27 -13.52 -27.52 18.38
N GLN A 28 -13.26 -28.23 19.49
CA GLN A 28 -14.12 -29.29 19.97
C GLN A 28 -15.44 -28.75 20.52
N GLN A 29 -15.41 -27.71 21.35
CA GLN A 29 -16.63 -27.06 21.86
C GLN A 29 -17.50 -26.51 20.72
N ILE A 30 -16.87 -25.91 19.70
CA ILE A 30 -17.57 -25.43 18.50
C ILE A 30 -18.22 -26.58 17.74
N ALA A 31 -17.53 -27.72 17.61
CA ALA A 31 -18.07 -28.90 16.94
C ALA A 31 -19.28 -29.47 17.69
N ASP A 32 -19.17 -29.63 19.01
CA ASP A 32 -20.23 -30.16 19.86
C ASP A 32 -21.48 -29.25 19.83
N GLU A 33 -21.28 -27.92 19.90
CA GLU A 33 -22.36 -26.95 19.82
C GLU A 33 -23.06 -26.99 18.45
N LEU A 34 -22.30 -27.08 17.35
CA LEU A 34 -22.88 -27.18 16.00
C LEU A 34 -23.61 -28.51 15.79
N ASP A 35 -23.08 -29.63 16.29
CA ASP A 35 -23.72 -30.94 16.22
C ASP A 35 -25.07 -30.93 16.97
N GLY A 36 -25.16 -30.23 18.10
CA GLY A 36 -26.40 -30.04 18.86
C GLY A 36 -27.42 -29.12 18.17
N MET A 37 -26.96 -28.09 17.46
CA MET A 37 -27.85 -27.12 16.79
C MET A 37 -28.29 -27.52 15.37
N ARG A 38 -27.59 -28.45 14.71
CA ARG A 38 -27.78 -28.75 13.29
C ARG A 38 -28.34 -30.17 13.07
N PRO A 39 -29.09 -30.39 11.98
CA PRO A 39 -29.59 -31.72 11.62
C PRO A 39 -28.51 -32.60 10.94
N TYR A 40 -27.24 -32.21 11.00
CA TYR A 40 -26.10 -32.89 10.40
C TYR A 40 -24.91 -32.82 11.32
N ASN A 41 -24.03 -33.82 11.23
CA ASN A 41 -22.87 -33.90 12.09
C ASN A 41 -21.70 -33.07 11.57
N VAL A 42 -21.08 -32.33 12.48
CA VAL A 42 -19.87 -31.55 12.23
C VAL A 42 -18.78 -32.02 13.18
N SER A 43 -17.74 -32.63 12.63
CA SER A 43 -16.57 -33.06 13.42
C SER A 43 -15.61 -31.90 13.66
N GLN A 44 -14.81 -32.00 14.73
CA GLN A 44 -13.72 -31.06 15.01
C GLN A 44 -12.76 -30.91 13.81
N LYS A 45 -12.46 -32.00 13.09
CA LYS A 45 -11.66 -31.95 11.85
C LYS A 45 -12.29 -31.07 10.78
N THR A 46 -13.62 -31.04 10.70
CA THR A 46 -14.34 -30.17 9.77
C THR A 46 -14.20 -28.71 10.17
N ILE A 47 -14.26 -28.40 11.47
CA ILE A 47 -14.02 -27.06 12.02
C ILE A 47 -12.60 -26.59 11.69
N SER A 48 -11.59 -27.45 11.88
CA SER A 48 -10.20 -27.14 11.55
C SER A 48 -10.03 -26.74 10.07
N ASN A 49 -10.57 -27.54 9.14
CA ASN A 49 -10.53 -27.23 7.71
C ASN A 49 -11.27 -25.92 7.35
N ASP A 50 -12.34 -25.61 8.06
CA ASP A 50 -13.12 -24.40 7.85
C ASP A 50 -12.42 -23.15 8.35
N LEU A 51 -11.77 -23.24 9.52
CA LEU A 51 -10.91 -22.17 10.04
C LEU A 51 -9.73 -21.92 9.10
N GLN A 52 -9.10 -22.97 8.58
CA GLN A 52 -8.04 -22.82 7.58
C GLN A 52 -8.57 -22.13 6.31
N ALA A 53 -9.74 -22.53 5.82
CA ALA A 53 -10.35 -21.90 4.65
C ALA A 53 -10.69 -20.41 4.91
N LEU A 54 -11.18 -20.06 6.10
CA LEU A 54 -11.42 -18.67 6.49
C LEU A 54 -10.12 -17.87 6.54
N GLN A 55 -9.08 -18.44 7.16
CA GLN A 55 -7.77 -17.80 7.26
C GLN A 55 -7.18 -17.53 5.87
N THR A 56 -7.22 -18.51 4.96
CA THR A 56 -6.75 -18.33 3.59
C THR A 56 -7.53 -17.23 2.88
N ARG A 57 -8.87 -17.22 2.98
CA ARG A 57 -9.71 -16.17 2.37
C ARG A 57 -9.34 -14.79 2.89
N TRP A 58 -9.13 -14.64 4.19
CA TRP A 58 -8.72 -13.37 4.78
C TRP A 58 -7.32 -12.95 4.36
N GLN A 59 -6.37 -13.89 4.27
CA GLN A 59 -5.03 -13.60 3.77
C GLN A 59 -5.06 -13.12 2.32
N GLU A 60 -5.81 -13.81 1.45
CA GLU A 60 -5.98 -13.42 0.05
C GLU A 60 -6.65 -12.05 -0.08
N GLN A 61 -7.73 -11.82 0.66
CA GLN A 61 -8.43 -10.53 0.66
C GLN A 61 -7.53 -9.41 1.17
N THR A 62 -6.85 -9.61 2.30
CA THR A 62 -5.94 -8.62 2.88
C THR A 62 -4.77 -8.33 1.96
N ALA A 63 -4.16 -9.36 1.35
CA ALA A 63 -3.06 -9.18 0.41
C ALA A 63 -3.51 -8.35 -0.81
N ARG A 64 -4.73 -8.59 -1.30
CA ARG A 64 -5.32 -7.81 -2.39
C ARG A 64 -5.60 -6.37 -1.98
N GLU A 65 -6.25 -6.13 -0.84
CA GLU A 65 -6.55 -4.78 -0.33
C GLU A 65 -5.27 -3.98 -0.09
N LEU A 66 -4.24 -4.60 0.51
CA LEU A 66 -2.93 -3.99 0.69
C LEU A 66 -2.24 -3.71 -0.66
N GLY A 67 -2.37 -4.63 -1.62
CA GLY A 67 -1.84 -4.45 -2.98
C GLY A 67 -2.50 -3.27 -3.70
N GLU A 68 -3.83 -3.15 -3.61
CA GLU A 68 -4.61 -2.03 -4.16
C GLU A 68 -4.17 -0.70 -3.52
N ALA A 69 -4.07 -0.64 -2.20
CA ALA A 69 -3.60 0.56 -1.50
C ALA A 69 -2.16 0.94 -1.88
N LYS A 70 -1.25 -0.03 -1.98
CA LYS A 70 0.12 0.20 -2.44
C LYS A 70 0.15 0.73 -3.87
N ALA A 71 -0.67 0.18 -4.77
CA ALA A 71 -0.74 0.62 -6.16
C ALA A 71 -1.22 2.08 -6.28
N GLU A 72 -2.21 2.49 -5.49
CA GLU A 72 -2.67 3.87 -5.45
C GLU A 72 -1.58 4.84 -4.99
N GLU A 73 -0.85 4.51 -3.92
CA GLU A 73 0.24 5.37 -3.44
C GLU A 73 1.42 5.41 -4.43
N LEU A 74 1.74 4.29 -5.08
CA LEU A 74 2.74 4.25 -6.16
C LEU A 74 2.34 5.17 -7.32
N ALA A 75 1.07 5.17 -7.72
CA ALA A 75 0.59 6.06 -8.78
C ALA A 75 0.72 7.54 -8.40
N ARG A 76 0.47 7.89 -7.13
CA ARG A 76 0.68 9.26 -6.62
C ARG A 76 2.15 9.65 -6.62
N ILE A 77 3.05 8.74 -6.21
CA ILE A 77 4.50 8.95 -6.25
C ILE A 77 4.99 9.15 -7.69
N ASP A 78 4.52 8.32 -8.63
CA ASP A 78 4.88 8.43 -10.05
C ASP A 78 4.41 9.76 -10.65
N GLN A 79 3.21 10.23 -10.29
CA GLN A 79 2.74 11.56 -10.70
C GLN A 79 3.63 12.68 -10.16
N LEU A 80 3.98 12.61 -8.87
CA LEU A 80 4.84 13.60 -8.22
C LEU A 80 6.25 13.61 -8.84
N GLU A 81 6.81 12.45 -9.15
CA GLU A 81 8.10 12.32 -9.82
C GLU A 81 8.08 12.94 -11.23
N ARG A 82 7.02 12.73 -12.01
CA ARG A 82 6.85 13.38 -13.32
C ARG A 82 6.78 14.90 -13.22
N GLU A 83 6.11 15.42 -12.20
CA GLU A 83 6.08 16.86 -11.95
C GLU A 83 7.48 17.39 -11.61
N TYR A 84 8.21 16.71 -10.72
CA TYR A 84 9.59 17.09 -10.40
C TYR A 84 10.52 17.05 -11.62
N TRP A 85 10.42 16.02 -12.46
CA TRP A 85 11.16 15.97 -13.73
C TRP A 85 10.78 17.15 -14.63
N THR A 86 9.49 17.42 -14.79
CA THR A 86 9.01 18.54 -15.61
C THR A 86 9.59 19.87 -15.12
N GLN A 87 9.52 20.13 -13.81
CA GLN A 87 10.05 21.35 -13.21
C GLN A 87 11.58 21.42 -13.29
N TYR A 88 12.28 20.29 -13.18
CA TYR A 88 13.71 20.22 -13.40
C TYR A 88 14.08 20.59 -14.83
N GLU A 89 13.39 20.03 -15.83
CA GLU A 89 13.58 20.36 -17.24
C GLU A 89 13.31 21.85 -17.52
N LEU A 90 12.19 22.39 -16.99
CA LEU A 90 11.87 23.81 -17.10
C LEU A 90 12.91 24.71 -16.44
N SER A 91 13.50 24.29 -15.32
CA SER A 91 14.52 25.08 -14.61
C SER A 91 15.84 25.21 -15.36
N LYS A 92 16.09 24.33 -16.33
CA LYS A 92 17.24 24.40 -17.24
C LYS A 92 17.00 25.32 -18.43
N GLN A 93 15.76 25.76 -18.67
CA GLN A 93 15.46 26.67 -19.76
C GLN A 93 15.97 28.09 -19.41
N ASP A 94 16.57 28.73 -20.40
CA ASP A 94 17.16 30.06 -20.25
C ASP A 94 16.08 31.08 -19.89
N GLN A 95 16.31 31.85 -18.82
CA GLN A 95 15.45 32.97 -18.50
C GLN A 95 15.96 34.21 -19.24
N GLU A 96 15.32 34.56 -20.36
CA GLU A 96 15.63 35.82 -21.06
C GLU A 96 15.25 37.01 -20.19
N THR A 97 16.26 37.63 -19.55
CA THR A 97 16.04 38.87 -18.79
C THR A 97 16.28 40.05 -19.71
N VAL A 98 15.21 40.58 -20.30
CA VAL A 98 15.26 41.79 -21.13
C VAL A 98 15.35 43.01 -20.21
N THR A 99 16.54 43.59 -20.08
CA THR A 99 16.74 44.84 -19.34
C THR A 99 16.73 46.01 -20.31
N LYS A 100 15.70 46.86 -20.26
CA LYS A 100 15.64 48.10 -21.03
C LYS A 100 16.35 49.20 -20.25
N LYS A 101 17.52 49.64 -20.73
CA LYS A 101 18.17 50.84 -20.19
C LYS A 101 17.80 52.04 -21.08
N ALA A 102 17.25 53.08 -20.47
CA ALA A 102 17.07 54.36 -21.14
C ALA A 102 18.44 55.02 -21.29
N ARG A 103 18.85 55.33 -22.53
CA ARG A 103 20.04 56.14 -22.79
C ARG A 103 19.61 57.60 -22.79
N ASP A 104 20.18 58.40 -21.91
CA ASP A 104 20.00 59.86 -21.95
C ASP A 104 20.89 60.42 -23.06
N THR A 105 20.33 60.54 -24.26
CA THR A 105 21.01 61.16 -25.39
C THR A 105 20.76 62.65 -25.28
N GLY A 106 21.75 63.38 -24.78
CA GLY A 106 21.76 64.84 -24.76
C GLY A 106 21.51 65.40 -26.16
N GLY A 107 20.27 65.83 -26.41
CA GLY A 107 19.84 66.50 -27.64
C GLY A 107 19.27 65.58 -28.73
N LYS A 108 17.94 65.66 -28.90
CA LYS A 108 17.11 65.17 -30.02
C LYS A 108 17.07 63.64 -30.23
N GLY A 109 16.28 62.96 -29.40
CA GLY A 109 15.67 61.66 -29.69
C GLY A 109 15.79 60.66 -28.53
N LYS A 110 14.66 60.18 -27.99
CA LYS A 110 14.66 59.08 -27.01
C LYS A 110 14.98 57.76 -27.72
N GLY A 111 16.24 57.35 -27.69
CA GLY A 111 16.66 56.00 -28.08
C GLY A 111 16.62 55.06 -26.88
N TYR A 112 16.05 53.87 -27.06
CA TYR A 112 16.11 52.80 -26.06
C TYR A 112 17.19 51.80 -26.48
N GLU A 113 18.08 51.44 -25.56
CA GLU A 113 19.01 50.34 -25.77
C GLU A 113 18.43 49.09 -25.11
N VAL A 114 18.14 48.07 -25.92
CA VAL A 114 17.67 46.77 -25.45
C VAL A 114 18.88 45.88 -25.28
N ILE A 115 19.22 45.55 -24.05
CA ILE A 115 20.30 44.60 -23.75
C ILE A 115 19.64 43.28 -23.36
N THR A 116 19.82 42.28 -24.21
CA THR A 116 19.42 40.89 -23.95
C THR A 116 20.62 40.14 -23.39
N ARG A 117 20.49 39.64 -22.15
CA ARG A 117 21.51 38.79 -21.52
C ARG A 117 20.93 37.38 -21.39
N THR A 118 21.53 36.43 -22.07
CA THR A 118 21.21 35.00 -21.97
C THR A 118 22.22 34.37 -21.02
N GLU A 119 21.76 33.90 -19.86
CA GLU A 119 22.58 33.10 -18.94
C GLU A 119 22.07 31.66 -18.98
N THR A 120 22.95 30.72 -19.34
CA THR A 120 22.66 29.28 -19.29
C THR A 120 22.49 28.87 -17.83
N ARG A 121 21.30 28.41 -17.44
CA ARG A 121 21.02 27.96 -16.07
C ARG A 121 21.30 26.47 -15.94
N THR A 122 22.20 26.10 -15.02
CA THR A 122 22.25 24.74 -14.48
C THR A 122 20.99 24.54 -13.63
N GLY A 123 20.14 23.59 -14.01
CA GLY A 123 18.80 23.39 -13.42
C GLY A 123 18.80 23.30 -11.89
N ASN A 124 17.64 23.57 -11.27
CA ASN A 124 17.52 23.67 -9.83
C ASN A 124 17.69 22.29 -9.15
N PRO A 125 18.71 22.08 -8.30
CA PRO A 125 18.98 20.79 -7.66
C PRO A 125 17.89 20.36 -6.66
N ALA A 126 17.04 21.27 -6.18
CA ALA A 126 15.93 20.93 -5.29
C ALA A 126 14.94 19.94 -5.95
N TYR A 127 14.77 20.01 -7.28
CA TYR A 127 13.91 19.06 -7.99
C TYR A 127 14.52 17.66 -8.08
N LEU A 128 15.85 17.55 -8.18
CA LEU A 128 16.56 16.26 -8.10
C LEU A 128 16.45 15.64 -6.70
N GLN A 129 16.50 16.45 -5.65
CA GLN A 129 16.23 15.98 -4.28
C GLN A 129 14.79 15.48 -4.13
N GLY A 130 13.84 16.13 -4.80
CA GLY A 130 12.45 15.67 -4.89
C GLY A 130 12.33 14.29 -5.55
N ILE A 131 13.02 14.09 -6.68
CA ILE A 131 13.07 12.79 -7.39
C ILE A 131 13.71 11.70 -6.50
N GLU A 132 14.84 12.00 -5.86
CA GLU A 132 15.50 11.07 -4.93
C GLU A 132 14.55 10.66 -3.79
N ARG A 133 13.78 11.61 -3.24
CA ARG A 133 12.76 11.33 -2.23
C ARG A 133 11.65 10.42 -2.76
N CYS A 134 11.15 10.66 -3.98
CA CYS A 134 10.16 9.77 -4.61
C CYS A 134 10.68 8.33 -4.76
N ILE A 135 11.96 8.17 -5.16
CA ILE A 135 12.59 6.85 -5.29
C ILE A 135 12.67 6.15 -3.93
N LYS A 136 13.11 6.84 -2.88
CA LYS A 136 13.19 6.27 -1.52
C LYS A 136 11.82 5.82 -1.01
N LEU A 137 10.79 6.66 -1.14
CA LEU A 137 9.42 6.31 -0.74
C LEU A 137 8.91 5.06 -1.48
N ARG A 138 9.28 4.88 -2.75
CA ARG A 138 8.95 3.69 -3.54
C ARG A 138 9.65 2.44 -3.00
N MET A 139 10.94 2.55 -2.69
CA MET A 139 11.72 1.44 -2.11
C MET A 139 11.14 1.02 -0.77
N ASP A 140 10.76 1.98 0.08
CA ASP A 140 10.15 1.70 1.39
C ASP A 140 8.78 1.02 1.23
N LEU A 141 7.92 1.53 0.34
CA LEU A 141 6.58 0.98 0.11
C LEU A 141 6.62 -0.46 -0.46
N LEU A 142 7.62 -0.74 -1.30
CA LEU A 142 7.88 -2.06 -1.87
C LEU A 142 8.68 -2.98 -0.93
N GLY A 143 9.23 -2.47 0.17
CA GLY A 143 10.05 -3.23 1.12
C GLY A 143 11.46 -3.57 0.58
N LEU A 144 11.97 -2.79 -0.37
CA LEU A 144 13.29 -2.95 -0.97
C LEU A 144 14.39 -2.11 -0.29
N GLY A 145 14.01 -1.26 0.67
CA GLY A 145 14.90 -0.27 1.31
C GLY A 145 15.76 -0.79 2.46
N ASP A 146 15.51 -2.00 2.96
CA ASP A 146 16.21 -2.54 4.14
C ASP A 146 17.01 -3.80 3.78
N GLU A 147 18.34 -3.71 3.92
CA GLU A 147 19.27 -4.86 3.83
C GLU A 147 19.10 -5.85 5.02
N LYS A 148 18.18 -5.53 5.94
CA LYS A 148 17.68 -6.40 7.01
C LYS A 148 16.21 -6.71 6.87
N ALA A 149 15.74 -6.97 5.64
CA ALA A 149 14.49 -7.70 5.44
C ALA A 149 14.68 -9.15 5.93
N ASP A 150 14.74 -9.32 7.25
CA ASP A 150 14.54 -10.60 7.91
C ASP A 150 13.25 -11.20 7.34
N ASP A 151 13.33 -12.47 6.98
CA ASP A 151 12.40 -13.33 6.24
C ASP A 151 11.01 -13.51 6.91
N ARG A 152 10.36 -12.42 7.30
CA ARG A 152 9.06 -12.38 7.98
C ARG A 152 8.09 -11.50 7.21
N GLY A 153 8.01 -11.75 5.90
CA GLY A 153 6.85 -11.42 5.07
C GLY A 153 5.61 -12.26 5.40
N SER A 154 5.56 -12.91 6.56
CA SER A 154 4.32 -13.40 7.13
C SER A 154 3.77 -12.28 7.99
N ILE A 155 2.60 -11.77 7.62
CA ILE A 155 1.71 -11.15 8.59
C ILE A 155 1.48 -12.24 9.64
N GLN A 156 2.30 -12.24 10.69
CA GLN A 156 1.93 -12.84 11.96
C GLN A 156 0.77 -11.97 12.41
N VAL A 157 -0.44 -12.35 12.03
CA VAL A 157 -1.61 -11.97 12.79
C VAL A 157 -1.32 -12.55 14.16
N ILE A 158 -0.83 -11.69 15.06
CA ILE A 158 -0.65 -11.99 16.46
C ILE A 158 -2.06 -12.24 16.99
N PHE A 159 -2.55 -13.47 16.84
CA PHE A 159 -3.56 -14.03 17.71
C PHE A 159 -2.86 -14.38 19.04
N GLN A 160 -2.37 -13.36 19.75
CA GLN A 160 -2.01 -13.53 21.15
C GLN A 160 -3.31 -13.71 21.93
N THR A 161 -3.60 -14.94 22.28
CA THR A 161 -3.61 -15.44 23.67
C THR A 161 -4.63 -16.57 23.80
N GLY A 162 -4.13 -17.76 24.13
CA GLY A 162 -4.94 -18.81 24.76
C GLY A 162 -5.23 -20.04 23.89
N MET A 163 -4.19 -20.80 23.56
CA MET A 163 -4.11 -22.26 23.73
C MET A 163 -2.88 -22.76 22.98
N ASN A 164 -1.92 -23.31 23.72
CA ASN A 164 -0.78 -24.00 23.15
C ASN A 164 -1.26 -25.20 22.33
N MET A 165 -0.56 -25.46 21.23
CA MET A 165 -0.75 -26.60 20.34
C MET A 165 -0.34 -27.95 20.97
N ASP A 166 -0.07 -27.97 22.29
CA ASP A 166 0.36 -29.13 23.07
C ASP A 166 -0.77 -29.77 23.90
N ASP A 167 -2.00 -29.25 23.88
CA ASP A 167 -3.17 -29.88 24.52
C ASP A 167 -3.98 -30.74 23.52
N LEU A 168 -3.31 -31.71 22.89
CA LEU A 168 -3.91 -32.82 22.14
C LEU A 168 -3.67 -34.16 22.85
#